data_AF-A0A381R008-F1
#
_entry.id   AF-A0A381R008-F1
#
_cell.length_a   1.000
_cell.length_b   1.000
_cell.length_c   1.000
_cell.angle_alpha   90.00
_cell.angle_beta   90.00
_cell.angle_gamma   90.00
#
_symmetry.space_group_name_H-M   'P 1'
#
loop_
_entity.id
_entity.type
_entity.pdbx_description
1 polymer ?
#
loop_
_entity_poly.entity_id
_entity_poly.type
_entity_poly.pdbx_seq_one_letter_code
_entity_poly.pdbx_strand_id
1 'polypeptide(L)'
;VDLWSLGLIYSIDIEPSENDKTDVKITMSLTTPGCGMGSHMANDIKEKVSAMDEVNDVDVTVTFDPPWKPEMMSDEARSKLGFDPTPVPKNEPKIETEWE
;
A
#
# COMPACT_ATOMS: atom_id res chain seq x y z
N VAL A 1 1.39 10.01 -6.98
CA VAL A 1 1.82 8.84 -6.18
C VAL A 1 0.68 7.84 -6.26
N ASP A 2 0.97 6.60 -6.63
CA ASP A 2 -0.02 5.52 -6.84
C ASP A 2 0.03 4.47 -5.72
N LEU A 3 -0.93 3.54 -5.71
CA LEU A 3 -1.10 2.53 -4.65
C LEU A 3 0.10 1.57 -4.54
N TRP A 4 0.70 1.23 -5.68
CA TRP A 4 1.89 0.38 -5.73
C TRP A 4 3.08 1.09 -5.08
N SER A 5 3.32 2.34 -5.47
CA SER A 5 4.39 3.18 -4.94
C SER A 5 4.20 3.50 -3.45
N LEU A 6 2.96 3.51 -2.97
CA LEU A 6 2.65 3.63 -1.53
C LEU A 6 2.89 2.32 -0.76
N GLY A 7 3.14 1.19 -1.42
CA GLY A 7 3.28 -0.10 -0.77
C GLY A 7 1.97 -0.63 -0.18
N LEU A 8 0.83 -0.23 -0.77
CA LEU A 8 -0.50 -0.69 -0.31
C LEU A 8 -0.91 -2.03 -0.92
N ILE A 9 -0.22 -2.49 -1.96
CA ILE A 9 -0.45 -3.80 -2.58
C ILE A 9 0.56 -4.78 -2.00
N TYR A 10 0.08 -5.85 -1.38
CA TYR A 10 0.92 -6.86 -0.71
C TYR A 10 1.19 -8.07 -1.59
N SER A 11 0.16 -8.58 -2.28
CA SER A 11 0.31 -9.68 -3.23
C SER A 11 -0.60 -9.51 -4.43
N ILE A 12 -0.15 -10.05 -5.56
CA ILE A 12 -0.94 -10.24 -6.78
C ILE A 12 -0.67 -11.67 -7.22
N ASP A 13 -1.69 -12.51 -7.09
CA ASP A 13 -1.66 -13.91 -7.45
C ASP A 13 -2.48 -14.08 -8.74
N ILE A 14 -1.86 -14.64 -9.78
CA ILE A 14 -2.46 -14.83 -11.09
C ILE A 14 -2.51 -16.32 -11.36
N GLU A 15 -3.71 -16.87 -11.47
CA GLU A 15 -3.95 -18.29 -11.71
C GLU A 15 -4.61 -18.50 -13.07
N PRO A 16 -4.21 -19.53 -13.84
CA PRO A 16 -4.90 -19.87 -15.08
C PRO A 16 -6.32 -20.38 -14.78
N SER A 17 -7.28 -19.92 -15.57
CA SER A 17 -8.69 -20.32 -15.51
C SER A 17 -9.11 -21.03 -16.80
N GLU A 18 -10.40 -21.38 -16.92
CA GLU A 18 -10.92 -22.02 -18.12
C GLU A 18 -10.89 -21.07 -19.34
N ASN A 19 -10.73 -21.63 -20.55
CA ASN A 19 -10.76 -20.90 -21.83
C ASN A 19 -9.62 -19.87 -22.04
N ASP A 20 -8.39 -20.22 -21.67
CA ASP A 20 -7.20 -19.35 -21.84
C ASP A 20 -7.30 -18.00 -21.11
N LYS A 21 -8.17 -17.90 -20.10
CA LYS A 21 -8.31 -16.73 -19.24
C LYS A 21 -7.56 -16.89 -17.93
N THR A 22 -7.49 -15.82 -17.14
CA THR A 22 -6.81 -15.77 -15.85
C THR A 22 -7.72 -15.27 -14.74
N ASP A 23 -7.60 -15.88 -13.57
CA ASP A 23 -8.21 -15.39 -12.33
C ASP A 23 -7.14 -14.63 -11.54
N VAL A 24 -7.48 -13.42 -11.09
CA VAL A 24 -6.55 -12.52 -10.41
C VAL A 24 -6.99 -12.30 -8.97
N LYS A 25 -6.11 -12.58 -8.02
CA LYS A 25 -6.33 -12.31 -6.59
C LYS A 25 -5.36 -11.25 -6.14
N ILE A 26 -5.88 -10.17 -5.56
CA ILE A 26 -5.09 -9.03 -5.11
C ILE A 26 -5.30 -8.89 -3.61
N THR A 27 -4.20 -8.96 -2.86
CA THR A 27 -4.21 -8.62 -1.44
C THR A 27 -3.68 -7.20 -1.27
N MET A 28 -4.50 -6.31 -0.72
CA MET A 28 -4.12 -4.93 -0.45
C MET A 28 -4.37 -4.54 1.01
N SER A 29 -3.77 -3.44 1.42
CA SER A 29 -3.94 -2.83 2.74
C SER A 29 -4.28 -1.35 2.61
N LEU A 30 -4.64 -0.72 3.73
CA LEU A 30 -4.87 0.72 3.81
C LEU A 30 -3.93 1.32 4.85
N THR A 31 -3.73 2.63 4.75
CA THR A 31 -2.96 3.39 5.73
C THR A 31 -3.62 3.41 7.12
N THR A 32 -4.93 3.18 7.23
CA THR A 32 -5.66 3.17 8.51
C THR A 32 -6.89 2.25 8.45
N PRO A 33 -7.14 1.42 9.49
CA PRO A 33 -8.33 0.59 9.56
C PRO A 33 -9.61 1.42 9.73
N GLY A 34 -10.72 0.90 9.21
CA GLY A 34 -12.05 1.51 9.36
C GLY A 34 -12.34 2.70 8.43
N CYS A 35 -11.47 2.99 7.46
CA CYS A 35 -11.76 3.98 6.43
C CYS A 35 -12.72 3.39 5.39
N GLY A 36 -13.93 3.94 5.26
CA GLY A 36 -14.91 3.53 4.24
C GLY A 36 -14.40 3.65 2.79
N MET A 37 -13.35 4.44 2.56
CA MET A 37 -12.70 4.53 1.24
C MET A 37 -12.02 3.22 0.81
N GLY A 38 -11.66 2.35 1.75
CA GLY A 38 -10.98 1.09 1.41
C GLY A 38 -11.80 0.19 0.50
N SER A 39 -13.09 0.03 0.81
CA SER A 39 -14.01 -0.74 -0.02
C SER A 39 -14.19 -0.11 -1.40
N HIS A 40 -14.23 1.22 -1.48
CA HIS A 40 -14.31 1.91 -2.77
C HIS A 40 -13.04 1.70 -3.61
N MET A 41 -11.86 1.75 -2.99
CA MET A 41 -10.59 1.49 -3.68
C MET A 41 -10.50 0.04 -4.16
N ALA A 42 -10.90 -0.93 -3.33
CA ALA A 42 -10.93 -2.34 -3.71
C ALA A 42 -11.87 -2.58 -4.90
N ASN A 43 -13.05 -1.94 -4.91
CA ASN A 43 -13.98 -2.01 -6.04
C ASN A 43 -13.41 -1.36 -7.30
N ASP A 44 -12.79 -0.18 -7.22
CA ASP A 44 -12.18 0.49 -8.39
C ASP A 44 -11.05 -0.36 -9.00
N ILE A 45 -10.24 -1.02 -8.16
CA ILE A 45 -9.23 -1.98 -8.63
C ILE A 45 -9.90 -3.15 -9.33
N LYS A 46 -10.92 -3.75 -8.69
CA LYS A 46 -11.66 -4.89 -9.26
C LYS A 46 -12.23 -4.55 -10.64
N GLU A 47 -12.95 -3.44 -10.75
CA GLU A 47 -13.57 -2.99 -12.01
C GLU A 47 -12.53 -2.79 -13.12
N LYS A 48 -11.39 -2.16 -12.82
CA LYS A 48 -10.34 -1.90 -13.81
C LYS A 48 -9.64 -3.17 -14.27
N VAL A 49 -9.40 -4.13 -13.37
CA VAL A 49 -8.74 -5.40 -13.72
C VAL A 49 -9.73 -6.31 -14.46
N SER A 50 -10.99 -6.37 -14.03
CA SER A 50 -12.04 -7.15 -14.70
C SER A 50 -12.38 -6.62 -16.10
N ALA A 51 -12.01 -5.39 -16.44
CA ALA A 51 -12.21 -4.81 -17.77
C ALA A 51 -11.22 -5.35 -18.83
N MET A 52 -10.20 -6.11 -18.43
CA MET A 52 -9.23 -6.71 -19.35
C MET A 52 -9.82 -8.00 -19.95
N ASP A 53 -9.73 -8.16 -21.27
CA ASP A 53 -10.31 -9.32 -21.98
C ASP A 53 -9.75 -10.68 -21.52
N GLU A 54 -8.51 -10.69 -21.05
CA GLU A 54 -7.76 -11.87 -20.59
C GLU A 54 -8.15 -12.31 -19.17
N VAL A 55 -8.92 -11.50 -18.46
CA VAL A 55 -9.31 -11.75 -17.06
C VAL A 55 -10.70 -12.39 -17.02
N ASN A 56 -10.82 -13.46 -16.24
CA ASN A 56 -12.07 -14.16 -16.01
C ASN A 56 -12.75 -13.68 -14.71
N ASP A 57 -12.05 -13.79 -13.59
CA ASP A 57 -12.51 -13.29 -12.29
C ASP A 57 -11.43 -12.48 -11.57
N VAL A 58 -11.87 -11.54 -10.73
CA VAL A 58 -11.00 -10.73 -9.90
C VAL A 58 -11.52 -10.71 -8.47
N ASP A 59 -10.66 -11.14 -7.54
CA ASP A 59 -10.88 -10.99 -6.11
C ASP A 59 -9.91 -9.97 -5.53
N VAL A 60 -10.44 -8.99 -4.82
CA VAL A 60 -9.61 -7.98 -4.13
C VAL A 60 -9.92 -8.07 -2.65
N THR A 61 -8.95 -8.56 -1.89
CA THR A 61 -9.05 -8.72 -0.44
C THR A 61 -8.29 -7.60 0.25
N VAL A 62 -8.96 -6.92 1.19
CA VAL A 62 -8.35 -5.90 2.04
C VAL A 62 -7.94 -6.55 3.38
N THR A 63 -6.64 -6.56 3.66
CA THR A 63 -6.06 -7.01 4.93
C THR A 63 -5.44 -5.84 5.70
N PHE A 64 -5.38 -5.97 7.02
CA PHE A 64 -4.65 -5.05 7.90
C PHE A 64 -3.51 -5.76 8.65
N ASP A 65 -3.24 -7.01 8.30
CA ASP A 65 -2.16 -7.81 8.85
C ASP A 65 -1.20 -8.24 7.71
N PRO A 66 0.06 -7.78 7.72
CA PRO A 66 0.65 -6.84 8.68
C PRO A 66 0.10 -5.40 8.51
N PRO A 67 0.15 -4.56 9.55
CA PRO A 67 -0.25 -3.16 9.44
C PRO A 67 0.71 -2.40 8.53
N TRP A 68 0.15 -1.55 7.66
CA TRP A 68 0.94 -0.74 6.75
C TRP A 68 1.83 0.25 7.52
N LYS A 69 3.05 0.46 7.04
CA LYS A 69 3.99 1.46 7.57
C LYS A 69 4.47 2.37 6.44
N PRO A 70 4.77 3.66 6.71
CA PRO A 70 5.40 4.55 5.73
C PRO A 70 6.70 3.99 5.13
N GLU A 71 7.38 3.12 5.87
CA GLU A 71 8.56 2.39 5.40
C GLU A 71 8.27 1.41 4.24
N MET A 72 7.02 1.13 3.91
CA MET A 72 6.64 0.28 2.78
C MET A 72 6.54 1.07 1.47
N MET A 73 6.54 2.41 1.53
CA MET A 73 6.55 3.25 0.34
C MET A 73 7.88 3.14 -0.40
N SER A 74 7.82 3.17 -1.74
CA SER A 74 8.99 3.30 -2.61
C SER A 74 9.72 4.62 -2.36
N ASP A 75 11.04 4.66 -2.59
CA ASP A 75 11.86 5.86 -2.35
C ASP A 75 11.32 7.10 -3.08
N GLU A 76 10.86 6.93 -4.33
CA GLU A 76 10.25 8.02 -5.10
C GLU A 76 8.97 8.56 -4.45
N ALA A 77 8.11 7.68 -3.93
CA ALA A 77 6.88 8.07 -3.23
C ALA A 77 7.19 8.80 -1.93
N ARG A 78 8.20 8.32 -1.18
CA ARG A 78 8.64 8.97 0.05
C ARG A 78 9.14 10.38 -0.20
N SER A 79 10.03 10.57 -1.18
CA SER A 79 10.56 11.90 -1.48
C SER A 79 9.47 12.85 -1.98
N LYS A 80 8.54 12.36 -2.81
CA LYS A 80 7.39 13.17 -3.27
C LYS A 80 6.46 13.60 -2.14
N LEU A 81 6.33 12.78 -1.10
CA LEU A 81 5.46 13.05 0.05
C LEU A 81 6.18 13.70 1.23
N GLY A 82 7.49 13.97 1.11
CA GLY A 82 8.29 14.55 2.19
C GLY A 82 8.62 13.58 3.34
N PHE A 83 8.55 12.27 3.08
CA PHE A 83 9.00 11.22 3.98
C PHE A 83 10.48 10.87 3.76
N ASP A 84 11.24 11.71 3.05
CA ASP A 84 12.70 11.61 3.09
C ASP A 84 13.11 11.51 4.56
N PRO A 85 13.99 10.56 4.93
CA PRO A 85 14.64 10.62 6.21
C PRO A 85 15.51 11.86 6.16
N THR A 86 14.96 13.04 6.47
CA THR A 86 15.79 14.13 6.96
C THR A 86 16.59 13.50 8.08
N PRO A 87 17.92 13.43 7.99
CA PRO A 87 18.71 12.95 9.09
C PRO A 87 18.31 13.83 10.27
N VAL A 88 17.60 13.26 11.24
CA VAL A 88 17.38 13.92 12.51
C VAL A 88 18.79 14.29 12.98
N PRO A 89 19.15 15.57 13.10
CA PRO A 89 20.46 15.93 13.61
C PRO A 89 20.55 15.27 14.99
N LYS A 90 21.52 14.37 15.19
CA LYS A 90 21.80 13.71 16.48
C LYS A 90 22.24 14.68 17.60
N ASN A 91 21.99 15.97 17.44
CA ASN A 91 22.09 16.93 18.52
C ASN A 91 20.68 17.15 19.09
N GLU A 92 20.23 16.17 19.88
CA GLU A 92 19.47 16.53 21.07
C GLU A 92 20.36 17.50 21.87
N PRO A 93 19.95 18.76 22.10
CA PRO A 93 20.62 19.55 23.10
C PRO A 93 20.42 18.81 24.43
N LYS A 94 21.50 18.30 25.02
CA LYS A 94 21.52 17.91 26.42
C LYS A 94 21.10 19.15 27.19
N ILE A 95 19.88 19.16 27.70
CA ILE A 95 19.49 20.11 28.73
C ILE A 95 20.23 19.61 29.97
N GLU A 96 21.47 20.08 30.16
CA GLU A 96 22.15 20.02 31.44
C GLU A 96 21.29 20.81 32.43
N THR A 97 20.45 20.09 33.16
CA THR A 97 19.89 20.61 34.41
C THR A 97 21.01 20.58 35.45
N GLU A 98 21.96 21.50 35.32
CA GLU A 98 22.71 21.99 36.48
C GLU A 98 21.81 23.03 37.15
N TRP A 99 21.02 22.56 38.10
CA TRP A 99 20.52 23.41 39.17
C TRP A 99 21.57 23.35 40.28
N GLU A 100 22.02 24.53 40.72
CA GLU A 100 23.10 24.79 41.69
C GLU A 100 23.17 23.83 42.91
#